data_AF-A0A9E3U7L9-F1
#
_entry.id   AF-A0A9E3U7L9-F1
#
_cell.length_a   1.000
_cell.length_b   1.000
_cell.length_c   1.000
_cell.angle_alpha   90.00
_cell.angle_beta   90.00
_cell.angle_gamma   90.00
#
_symmetry.space_group_name_H-M   'P 1'
#
loop_
_entity.id
_entity.type
_entity.pdbx_description
1 polymer ?
#
loop_
_entity_poly.entity_id
_entity_poly.type
_entity_poly.pdbx_seq_one_letter_code
_entity_poly.pdbx_strand_id
1 'polypeptide(L)'
;MGFSVRSLVVLALVVVPAVASAQGASPPPPGGGAPPPGGAAPAEPAGAAAAAPEKAEPKTPAAGYAYSDKPAARRAPVGRAVVRRAGPQATFPGFEQLPDGGSRLFVQLTQQVPVEQRNAPGAVTFVLKGAHVRTFNDTNALVTVHFNTPVSRARLVPKGNDLLFIVDLRAASPATFKFQDNQDKTATLMIDFGKGDFAASTEEDGVRAVKATRTDAPKTGGVPPASSPGPTP
;
A
#
# COMPACT_ATOMS: atom_id res chain seq x y z
N MET A 1 25.16 -25.17 -44.56
CA MET A 1 25.72 -24.30 -43.50
C MET A 1 25.07 -24.72 -42.20
N GLY A 2 25.77 -25.54 -41.42
CA GLY A 2 25.25 -26.17 -40.21
C GLY A 2 25.59 -25.33 -38.98
N PHE A 3 24.60 -25.16 -38.10
CA PHE A 3 24.83 -24.63 -36.75
C PHE A 3 24.74 -25.79 -35.77
N SER A 4 25.92 -26.11 -35.21
CA SER A 4 26.14 -27.21 -34.28
C SER A 4 25.59 -26.86 -32.91
N VAL A 5 24.70 -27.72 -32.42
CA VAL A 5 24.14 -27.72 -31.06
C VAL A 5 25.28 -28.02 -30.07
N ARG A 6 25.51 -27.13 -29.10
CA ARG A 6 26.32 -27.44 -27.91
C ARG A 6 25.39 -27.53 -26.70
N SER A 7 24.95 -28.75 -26.47
CA SER A 7 24.27 -29.19 -25.25
C SER A 7 25.29 -29.20 -24.11
N LEU A 8 25.10 -28.36 -23.10
CA LEU A 8 25.91 -28.35 -21.89
C LEU A 8 25.07 -28.97 -20.77
N VAL A 9 25.31 -30.25 -20.50
CA VAL A 9 24.68 -31.00 -19.39
C VAL A 9 25.40 -30.60 -18.12
N VAL A 10 24.75 -29.80 -17.27
CA VAL A 10 25.22 -29.52 -15.90
C VAL A 10 24.61 -30.58 -14.99
N LEU A 11 25.46 -31.50 -14.52
CA LEU A 11 25.15 -32.47 -13.49
C LEU A 11 25.11 -31.75 -12.13
N ALA A 12 23.90 -31.44 -11.63
CA ALA A 12 23.72 -30.88 -10.30
C ALA A 12 23.59 -32.01 -9.26
N LEU A 13 24.57 -32.08 -8.36
CA LEU A 13 24.61 -32.92 -7.18
C LEU A 13 23.46 -32.52 -6.23
N VAL A 14 22.47 -33.40 -6.05
CA VAL A 14 21.36 -33.18 -5.11
C VAL A 14 21.79 -33.66 -3.72
N VAL A 15 22.04 -32.72 -2.82
CA VAL A 15 22.16 -32.98 -1.38
C VAL A 15 20.76 -32.86 -0.77
N VAL A 16 20.23 -33.98 -0.28
CA VAL A 16 18.91 -34.04 0.37
C VAL A 16 19.10 -33.77 1.88
N PRO A 17 18.55 -32.68 2.45
CA PRO A 17 18.51 -32.53 3.90
C PRO A 17 17.38 -33.38 4.49
N ALA A 18 17.73 -34.23 5.45
CA ALA A 18 16.78 -34.92 6.31
C ALA A 18 16.13 -33.91 7.26
N VAL A 19 14.82 -33.71 7.13
CA VAL A 19 14.04 -32.86 8.05
C VAL A 19 13.41 -33.76 9.10
N ALA A 20 13.81 -33.58 10.35
CA ALA A 20 13.21 -34.20 11.52
C ALA A 20 11.87 -33.51 11.84
N SER A 21 10.79 -34.27 11.86
CA SER A 21 9.46 -33.80 12.25
C SER A 21 9.35 -33.75 13.78
N ALA A 22 9.40 -32.56 14.36
CA ALA A 22 8.96 -32.33 15.73
C ALA A 22 7.43 -32.12 15.74
N GLN A 23 6.69 -33.10 16.25
CA GLN A 23 5.27 -32.97 16.60
C GLN A 23 5.13 -32.04 17.82
N GLY A 24 4.79 -30.77 17.56
CA GLY A 24 4.38 -29.81 18.58
C GLY A 24 2.87 -29.85 18.80
N ALA A 25 2.46 -29.99 20.05
CA ALA A 25 1.08 -30.05 20.51
C ALA A 25 0.27 -28.77 20.19
N SER A 26 -0.99 -28.95 19.82
CA SER A 26 -1.97 -27.87 19.60
C SER A 26 -2.33 -27.14 20.90
N PRO A 27 -2.38 -25.80 20.92
CA PRO A 27 -2.96 -25.05 22.03
C PRO A 27 -4.50 -25.08 22.00
N PRO A 28 -5.18 -24.97 23.17
CA PRO A 28 -6.63 -24.95 23.27
C PRO A 28 -7.24 -23.60 22.81
N PRO A 29 -8.51 -23.59 22.36
CA PRO A 29 -9.20 -22.38 21.91
C PRO A 29 -9.58 -21.44 23.07
N PRO A 30 -9.43 -20.10 22.90
CA PRO A 30 -9.92 -19.14 23.87
C PRO A 30 -11.46 -19.00 23.81
N GLY A 31 -12.07 -19.03 25.00
CA GLY A 31 -13.51 -18.97 25.23
C GLY A 31 -14.15 -17.63 24.86
N GLY A 32 -15.45 -17.71 24.55
CA GLY A 32 -16.31 -16.59 24.22
C GLY A 32 -16.50 -15.61 25.37
N GLY A 33 -16.28 -14.33 25.08
CA GLY A 33 -16.64 -13.18 25.91
C GLY A 33 -17.78 -12.39 25.28
N ALA A 34 -18.75 -12.03 26.11
CA ALA A 34 -20.08 -11.50 25.82
C ALA A 34 -20.14 -10.15 25.06
N PRO A 35 -21.28 -9.82 24.42
CA PRO A 35 -21.56 -8.50 23.85
C PRO A 35 -21.85 -7.43 24.94
N PRO A 36 -21.50 -6.15 24.70
CA PRO A 36 -21.80 -5.06 25.63
C PRO A 36 -23.29 -4.63 25.58
N PRO A 37 -23.88 -4.20 26.71
CA PRO A 37 -25.25 -3.67 26.78
C PRO A 37 -25.32 -2.20 26.32
N GLY A 38 -26.45 -1.86 25.70
CA GLY A 38 -26.78 -0.50 25.27
C GLY A 38 -27.11 0.45 26.44
N GLY A 39 -26.64 1.69 26.32
CA GLY A 39 -27.13 2.86 27.05
C GLY A 39 -27.54 3.91 26.01
N ALA A 40 -28.83 4.25 25.89
CA ALA A 40 -29.59 5.17 26.74
C ALA A 40 -29.27 6.65 26.43
N ALA A 41 -30.23 7.27 25.73
CA ALA A 41 -30.33 8.71 25.49
C ALA A 41 -30.73 9.49 26.75
N PRO A 42 -30.38 10.79 26.83
CA PRO A 42 -31.33 11.80 27.31
C PRO A 42 -31.30 13.07 26.42
N ALA A 43 -32.42 13.55 25.89
CA ALA A 43 -33.45 14.41 26.51
C ALA A 43 -33.23 15.91 26.23
N GLU A 44 -34.27 16.54 25.68
CA GLU A 44 -34.47 17.99 25.49
C GLU A 44 -34.39 18.78 26.82
N PRO A 45 -34.27 20.12 26.71
CA PRO A 45 -35.32 20.93 27.33
C PRO A 45 -35.84 22.09 26.46
N ALA A 46 -37.11 22.38 26.70
CA ALA A 46 -37.93 23.46 26.15
C ALA A 46 -37.88 24.75 27.00
N GLY A 47 -38.31 25.87 26.41
CA GLY A 47 -38.71 27.13 27.09
C GLY A 47 -38.37 28.37 26.25
N ALA A 48 -39.31 28.97 25.49
CA ALA A 48 -40.25 30.06 25.89
C ALA A 48 -39.55 31.43 26.10
N ALA A 49 -40.02 32.61 25.67
CA ALA A 49 -41.16 33.06 24.88
C ALA A 49 -40.94 34.56 24.49
N ALA A 50 -41.62 34.97 23.40
CA ALA A 50 -42.30 36.26 23.16
C ALA A 50 -41.53 37.61 23.07
N ALA A 51 -41.67 38.27 21.91
CA ALA A 51 -42.26 39.61 21.77
C ALA A 51 -42.30 40.04 20.27
N ALA A 52 -43.46 40.49 19.81
CA ALA A 52 -43.70 41.30 18.61
C ALA A 52 -44.50 42.55 19.07
N PRO A 53 -44.77 43.60 18.25
CA PRO A 53 -44.47 43.85 16.82
C PRO A 53 -43.75 45.22 16.63
N GLU A 54 -43.35 45.71 15.44
CA GLU A 54 -44.20 46.51 14.55
C GLU A 54 -43.48 46.86 13.21
N LYS A 55 -44.11 46.44 12.11
CA LYS A 55 -44.32 47.09 10.80
C LYS A 55 -43.23 48.03 10.20
N ALA A 56 -42.48 47.48 9.25
CA ALA A 56 -42.09 48.18 8.02
C ALA A 56 -41.97 47.15 6.89
N GLU A 57 -42.67 47.35 5.78
CA GLU A 57 -42.64 46.46 4.60
C GLU A 57 -41.39 46.73 3.74
N PRO A 58 -40.57 45.72 3.44
CA PRO A 58 -39.83 45.68 2.19
C PRO A 58 -40.34 44.53 1.31
N LYS A 59 -40.84 44.91 0.14
CA LYS A 59 -41.26 44.06 -0.96
C LYS A 59 -40.06 43.30 -1.54
N THR A 60 -39.80 42.08 -1.08
CA THR A 60 -39.15 40.98 -1.84
C THR A 60 -39.34 39.68 -1.07
N PRO A 61 -39.90 38.60 -1.66
CA PRO A 61 -40.05 37.33 -0.95
C PRO A 61 -38.67 36.69 -0.72
N ALA A 62 -38.12 36.91 0.47
CA ALA A 62 -36.91 36.28 1.02
C ALA A 62 -37.24 35.01 1.83
N ALA A 63 -38.13 34.17 1.30
CA ALA A 63 -38.40 32.84 1.82
C ALA A 63 -38.74 31.93 0.63
N GLY A 64 -37.71 31.31 0.06
CA GLY A 64 -37.79 30.43 -1.12
C GLY A 64 -38.48 29.09 -0.87
N TYR A 65 -39.60 29.08 -0.15
CA TYR A 65 -40.47 27.92 0.03
C TYR A 65 -41.73 28.07 -0.83
N ALA A 66 -41.55 28.04 -2.14
CA ALA A 66 -42.65 27.73 -3.03
C ALA A 66 -42.93 26.22 -2.91
N TYR A 67 -43.94 25.84 -2.11
CA TYR A 67 -44.57 24.52 -2.20
C TYR A 67 -45.25 24.44 -3.57
N SER A 68 -44.50 23.99 -4.57
CA SER A 68 -45.03 23.61 -5.86
C SER A 68 -45.29 22.11 -5.81
N ASP A 69 -46.55 21.67 -5.83
CA ASP A 69 -46.99 20.26 -5.91
C ASP A 69 -46.62 19.57 -7.24
N LYS A 70 -45.66 20.12 -7.99
CA LYS A 70 -45.20 19.53 -9.24
C LYS A 70 -44.04 18.61 -8.89
N PRO A 71 -44.18 17.26 -8.99
CA PRO A 71 -43.05 16.37 -8.78
C PRO A 71 -41.97 16.76 -9.78
N ALA A 72 -40.87 17.31 -9.27
CA ALA A 72 -39.70 17.61 -10.09
C ALA A 72 -39.33 16.31 -10.78
N ALA A 73 -39.37 16.30 -12.11
CA ALA A 73 -39.04 15.14 -12.91
C ALA A 73 -37.64 14.66 -12.50
N ARG A 74 -37.60 13.59 -11.69
CA ARG A 74 -36.35 12.95 -11.27
C ARG A 74 -35.68 12.49 -12.55
N ARG A 75 -34.62 13.20 -12.96
CA ARG A 75 -33.75 12.74 -14.03
C ARG A 75 -33.28 11.34 -13.65
N ALA A 76 -33.63 10.36 -14.49
CA ALA A 76 -33.16 8.99 -14.30
C ALA A 76 -31.64 9.03 -14.17
N PRO A 77 -31.04 8.33 -13.18
CA PRO A 77 -29.59 8.29 -13.06
C PRO A 77 -29.03 7.72 -14.36
N VAL A 78 -28.21 8.52 -15.04
CA VAL A 78 -27.46 8.06 -16.19
C VAL A 78 -26.49 7.01 -15.67
N GLY A 79 -26.83 5.74 -15.85
CA GLY A 79 -25.99 4.63 -15.45
C GLY A 79 -24.64 4.75 -16.15
N ARG A 80 -23.57 4.98 -15.38
CA ARG A 80 -22.21 4.87 -15.93
C ARG A 80 -22.04 3.46 -16.47
N ALA A 81 -21.76 3.34 -17.77
CA ALA A 81 -21.42 2.06 -18.37
C ALA A 81 -20.21 1.48 -17.62
N VAL A 82 -20.41 0.34 -16.95
CA VAL A 82 -19.33 -0.39 -16.28
C VAL A 82 -18.51 -1.07 -17.37
N VAL A 83 -17.37 -0.48 -17.73
CA VAL A 83 -16.43 -1.09 -18.67
C VAL A 83 -15.84 -2.33 -18.00
N ARG A 84 -16.30 -3.52 -18.43
CA ARG A 84 -15.72 -4.79 -18.00
C ARG A 84 -14.38 -4.96 -18.72
N ARG A 85 -13.28 -4.81 -17.98
CA ARG A 85 -11.95 -5.17 -18.48
C ARG A 85 -11.84 -6.70 -18.44
N ALA A 86 -11.43 -7.28 -19.56
CA ALA A 86 -11.11 -8.70 -19.63
C ALA A 86 -9.71 -8.91 -19.05
N GLY A 87 -9.54 -9.95 -18.23
CA GLY A 87 -8.25 -10.31 -17.65
C GLY A 87 -8.32 -10.76 -16.19
N PRO A 88 -7.18 -11.17 -15.62
CA PRO A 88 -7.00 -11.45 -14.20
C PRO A 88 -7.50 -10.29 -13.33
N GLN A 89 -8.23 -10.61 -12.26
CA GLN A 89 -8.74 -9.60 -11.33
C GLN A 89 -8.02 -9.69 -10.00
N ALA A 90 -7.52 -8.57 -9.49
CA ALA A 90 -7.15 -8.42 -8.09
C ALA A 90 -8.42 -8.19 -7.27
N THR A 91 -8.70 -9.13 -6.38
CA THR A 91 -9.95 -9.16 -5.58
C THR A 91 -9.74 -8.67 -4.16
N PHE A 92 -8.53 -8.80 -3.61
CA PHE A 92 -8.27 -8.44 -2.23
C PHE A 92 -6.79 -8.19 -1.97
N PRO A 93 -6.38 -6.96 -1.61
CA PRO A 93 -5.08 -6.70 -0.99
C PRO A 93 -5.16 -6.84 0.53
N GLY A 94 -4.15 -7.49 1.13
CA GLY A 94 -4.05 -7.69 2.56
C GLY A 94 -2.63 -7.51 3.10
N PHE A 95 -2.55 -7.34 4.41
CA PHE A 95 -1.31 -7.20 5.17
C PHE A 95 -1.41 -8.06 6.43
N GLU A 96 -0.31 -8.71 6.76
CA GLU A 96 -0.13 -9.49 7.98
C GLU A 96 1.23 -9.13 8.59
N GLN A 97 1.23 -8.78 9.88
CA GLN A 97 2.46 -8.63 10.64
C GLN A 97 2.91 -10.01 11.13
N LEU A 98 4.17 -10.35 10.89
CA LEU A 98 4.74 -11.60 11.36
C LEU A 98 5.25 -11.45 12.80
N PRO A 99 5.26 -12.53 13.61
CA PRO A 99 5.72 -12.48 15.01
C PRO A 99 7.18 -12.04 15.19
N ASP A 100 8.00 -12.14 14.15
CA ASP A 100 9.40 -11.77 14.14
C ASP A 100 9.66 -10.28 13.82
N GLY A 101 8.59 -9.48 13.60
CA GLY A 101 8.68 -8.10 13.14
C GLY A 101 8.79 -7.95 11.62
N GLY A 102 8.74 -9.06 10.88
CA GLY A 102 8.55 -9.04 9.44
C GLY A 102 7.12 -8.64 9.06
N SER A 103 6.90 -8.51 7.75
CA SER A 103 5.56 -8.29 7.22
C SER A 103 5.33 -9.08 5.96
N ARG A 104 4.10 -9.55 5.80
CA ARG A 104 3.61 -10.20 4.61
C ARG A 104 2.51 -9.36 3.99
N LEU A 105 2.72 -8.96 2.74
CA LEU A 105 1.65 -8.44 1.90
C LEU A 105 1.12 -9.58 1.05
N PHE A 106 -0.18 -9.57 0.80
CA PHE A 106 -0.77 -10.51 -0.14
C PHE A 106 -1.82 -9.87 -1.02
N VAL A 107 -1.87 -10.31 -2.27
CA VAL A 107 -2.90 -9.88 -3.23
C VAL A 107 -3.56 -11.13 -3.80
N GLN A 108 -4.84 -11.31 -3.50
CA GLN A 108 -5.63 -12.37 -4.09
C GLN A 108 -6.01 -11.98 -5.52
N LEU A 109 -5.74 -12.89 -6.45
CA LEU A 109 -5.97 -12.77 -7.87
C LEU A 109 -6.86 -13.92 -8.35
N THR A 110 -7.67 -13.69 -9.37
CA THR A 110 -8.49 -14.75 -9.97
C THR A 110 -7.68 -15.81 -10.72
N GLN A 111 -6.42 -15.50 -11.05
CA GLN A 111 -5.46 -16.41 -11.69
C GLN A 111 -4.04 -15.86 -11.51
N GLN A 112 -3.03 -16.73 -11.68
CA GLN A 112 -1.63 -16.30 -11.68
C GLN A 112 -1.33 -15.37 -12.85
N VAL A 113 -0.47 -14.37 -12.63
CA VAL A 113 -0.07 -13.38 -13.63
C VAL A 113 1.44 -13.20 -13.65
N PRO A 114 2.04 -12.81 -14.80
CA PRO A 114 3.43 -12.39 -14.82
C PRO A 114 3.64 -11.15 -13.93
N VAL A 115 4.69 -11.19 -13.11
CA VAL A 115 5.05 -10.10 -12.18
C VAL A 115 6.44 -9.60 -12.50
N GLU A 116 6.56 -8.28 -12.66
CA GLU A 116 7.85 -7.59 -12.80
C GLU A 116 8.10 -6.75 -11.54
N GLN A 117 9.20 -7.00 -10.84
CA GLN A 117 9.59 -6.22 -9.66
C GLN A 117 10.50 -5.05 -10.06
N ARG A 118 10.19 -3.86 -9.55
CA ARG A 118 10.98 -2.64 -9.72
C ARG A 118 11.31 -2.06 -8.36
N ASN A 119 12.60 -1.97 -8.05
CA ASN A 119 13.08 -1.38 -6.81
C ASN A 119 13.39 0.09 -7.02
N ALA A 120 12.97 0.94 -6.08
CA ALA A 120 13.28 2.35 -6.02
C ALA A 120 13.69 2.73 -4.58
N PRO A 121 14.40 3.86 -4.37
CA PRO A 121 14.67 4.34 -3.03
C PRO A 121 13.36 4.58 -2.26
N GLY A 122 13.18 3.88 -1.14
CA GLY A 122 11.99 4.00 -0.29
C GLY A 122 10.72 3.34 -0.82
N ALA A 123 10.75 2.62 -1.96
CA ALA A 123 9.58 1.92 -2.47
C ALA A 123 9.94 0.72 -3.35
N VAL A 124 9.08 -0.30 -3.34
CA VAL A 124 9.13 -1.43 -4.27
C VAL A 124 7.81 -1.49 -5.02
N THR A 125 7.87 -1.61 -6.35
CA THR A 125 6.68 -1.71 -7.20
C THR A 125 6.65 -3.06 -7.88
N PHE A 126 5.53 -3.78 -7.75
CA PHE A 126 5.25 -5.00 -8.50
C PHE A 126 4.27 -4.69 -9.63
N VAL A 127 4.68 -4.92 -10.86
CA VAL A 127 3.83 -4.74 -12.05
C VAL A 127 3.16 -6.07 -12.35
N LEU A 128 1.85 -6.14 -12.11
CA LEU A 128 1.01 -7.30 -12.39
C LEU A 128 0.46 -7.17 -13.82
N LYS A 129 1.02 -7.94 -14.74
CA LYS A 129 0.74 -7.80 -16.18
C LYS A 129 -0.67 -8.24 -16.54
N GLY A 130 -1.41 -7.38 -17.23
CA GLY A 130 -2.79 -7.66 -17.67
C GLY A 130 -3.83 -7.76 -16.55
N ALA A 131 -3.43 -7.53 -15.29
CA ALA A 131 -4.33 -7.58 -14.16
C ALA A 131 -5.08 -6.24 -13.99
N HIS A 132 -6.28 -6.29 -13.43
CA HIS A 132 -7.04 -5.10 -13.05
C HIS A 132 -7.77 -5.29 -11.72
N VAL A 133 -8.19 -4.19 -11.14
CA VAL A 133 -8.91 -4.20 -9.85
C VAL A 133 -10.38 -4.54 -10.07
N ARG A 134 -10.93 -5.45 -9.25
CA ARG A 134 -12.36 -5.81 -9.29
C ARG A 134 -13.23 -4.68 -8.75
N THR A 135 -12.91 -4.17 -7.56
CA THR A 135 -13.69 -3.14 -6.87
C THR A 135 -12.83 -1.92 -6.61
N PHE A 136 -13.32 -0.71 -6.93
CA PHE A 136 -12.54 0.51 -6.72
C PHE A 136 -12.03 0.68 -5.28
N ASN A 137 -12.76 0.16 -4.29
CA ASN A 137 -12.36 0.16 -2.89
C ASN A 137 -11.03 -0.57 -2.62
N ASP A 138 -10.66 -1.54 -3.47
CA ASP A 138 -9.40 -2.29 -3.34
C ASP A 138 -8.17 -1.44 -3.75
N THR A 139 -8.38 -0.24 -4.30
CA THR A 139 -7.31 0.73 -4.57
C THR A 139 -6.94 1.56 -3.35
N ASN A 140 -7.71 1.48 -2.27
CA ASN A 140 -7.39 2.15 -1.02
C ASN A 140 -6.06 1.60 -0.47
N ALA A 141 -5.28 2.50 0.13
CA ALA A 141 -3.99 2.13 0.66
C ALA A 141 -4.13 1.35 1.97
N LEU A 142 -3.40 0.25 2.08
CA LEU A 142 -3.10 -0.40 3.34
C LEU A 142 -2.12 0.48 4.09
N VAL A 143 -2.57 1.11 5.17
CA VAL A 143 -1.75 2.00 6.00
C VAL A 143 -1.18 1.20 7.16
N THR A 144 0.14 1.05 7.20
CA THR A 144 0.84 0.18 8.16
C THR A 144 1.80 0.95 9.07
N VAL A 145 1.66 2.27 9.15
CA VAL A 145 2.58 3.16 9.88
C VAL A 145 2.63 2.89 11.39
N HIS A 146 1.60 2.27 11.98
CA HIS A 146 1.55 1.98 13.41
C HIS A 146 2.09 0.59 13.77
N PHE A 147 2.52 -0.19 12.77
CA PHE A 147 3.13 -1.49 12.99
C PHE A 147 4.66 -1.38 12.96
N ASN A 148 5.32 -2.26 13.70
CA ASN A 148 6.78 -2.38 13.68
C ASN A 148 7.21 -3.25 12.49
N THR A 149 7.00 -2.74 11.27
CA THR A 149 7.29 -3.44 10.02
C THR A 149 7.99 -2.51 9.04
N PRO A 150 8.71 -3.03 8.03
CA PRO A 150 9.42 -2.19 7.06
C PRO A 150 8.47 -1.47 6.09
N VAL A 151 7.20 -1.88 6.02
CA VAL A 151 6.20 -1.32 5.11
C VAL A 151 5.48 -0.17 5.81
N SER A 152 5.44 1.00 5.19
CA SER A 152 4.67 2.15 5.69
C SER A 152 3.28 2.24 5.03
N ARG A 153 3.20 1.86 3.75
CA ARG A 153 1.97 1.87 2.97
C ARG A 153 2.06 0.86 1.82
N ALA A 154 0.94 0.24 1.45
CA ALA A 154 0.85 -0.52 0.20
C ALA A 154 -0.47 -0.21 -0.52
N ARG A 155 -0.46 -0.10 -1.86
CA ARG A 155 -1.68 0.19 -2.63
C ARG A 155 -1.66 -0.39 -4.04
N LEU A 156 -2.85 -0.67 -4.55
CA LEU A 156 -3.07 -1.05 -5.94
C LEU A 156 -3.39 0.19 -6.78
N VAL A 157 -2.64 0.39 -7.87
CA VAL A 157 -2.79 1.52 -8.79
C VAL A 157 -2.94 1.00 -10.22
N PRO A 158 -4.12 1.13 -10.83
CA PRO A 158 -4.32 0.79 -12.24
C PRO A 158 -3.42 1.63 -13.15
N LYS A 159 -2.69 1.01 -14.09
CA LYS A 159 -1.85 1.69 -15.07
C LYS A 159 -2.01 1.08 -16.46
N GLY A 160 -2.80 1.73 -17.31
CA GLY A 160 -3.11 1.20 -18.64
C GLY A 160 -3.82 -0.14 -18.53
N ASN A 161 -3.22 -1.20 -19.07
CA ASN A 161 -3.71 -2.59 -18.99
C ASN A 161 -3.09 -3.39 -17.85
N ASP A 162 -2.15 -2.80 -17.10
CA ASP A 162 -1.46 -3.44 -15.98
C ASP A 162 -1.98 -2.90 -14.65
N LEU A 163 -1.66 -3.62 -13.59
CA LEU A 163 -1.90 -3.19 -12.22
C LEU A 163 -0.58 -3.05 -11.47
N LEU A 164 -0.34 -1.89 -10.88
CA LEU A 164 0.83 -1.68 -10.03
C LEU A 164 0.46 -1.95 -8.59
N PHE A 165 1.22 -2.80 -7.91
CA PHE A 165 1.20 -2.89 -6.46
C PHE A 165 2.42 -2.14 -5.92
N ILE A 166 2.16 -0.93 -5.42
CA ILE A 166 3.19 -0.02 -4.92
C ILE A 166 3.29 -0.20 -3.42
N VAL A 167 4.50 -0.51 -2.95
CA VAL A 167 4.82 -0.70 -1.53
C VAL A 167 5.80 0.38 -1.12
N ASP A 168 5.36 1.33 -0.32
CA ASP A 168 6.19 2.35 0.30
C ASP A 168 6.87 1.73 1.54
N LEU A 169 8.17 1.90 1.63
CA LEU A 169 9.01 1.33 2.69
C LEU A 169 9.47 2.42 3.66
N ARG A 170 9.43 2.12 4.96
CA ARG A 170 10.05 2.94 6.02
C ARG A 170 11.57 2.80 6.00
N ALA A 171 12.06 1.60 5.70
CA ALA A 171 13.48 1.28 5.64
C ALA A 171 13.75 0.33 4.48
N ALA A 172 14.97 0.38 3.95
CA ALA A 172 15.38 -0.54 2.89
C ALA A 172 15.36 -1.99 3.42
N SER A 173 14.44 -2.79 2.90
CA SER A 173 14.31 -4.22 3.21
C SER A 173 14.19 -5.00 1.91
N PRO A 174 14.89 -6.14 1.76
CA PRO A 174 14.68 -7.02 0.62
C PRO A 174 13.25 -7.57 0.64
N ALA A 175 12.63 -7.61 -0.52
CA ALA A 175 11.31 -8.21 -0.74
C ALA A 175 11.50 -9.54 -1.48
N THR A 176 10.84 -10.59 -0.99
CA THR A 176 10.73 -11.86 -1.72
C THR A 176 9.25 -12.09 -2.04
N PHE A 177 8.96 -12.69 -3.19
CA PHE A 177 7.57 -12.95 -3.57
C PHE A 177 7.39 -14.37 -4.11
N LYS A 178 6.19 -14.91 -3.92
CA LYS A 178 5.77 -16.22 -4.42
C LYS A 178 4.28 -16.22 -4.72
N PHE A 179 3.86 -17.15 -5.57
CA PHE A 179 2.44 -17.44 -5.75
C PHE A 179 2.06 -18.65 -4.92
N GLN A 180 0.86 -18.58 -4.33
CA GLN A 180 0.20 -19.70 -3.68
C GLN A 180 -1.13 -19.93 -4.39
N ASP A 181 -1.32 -21.13 -4.93
CA ASP A 181 -2.60 -21.56 -5.49
C ASP A 181 -3.57 -21.87 -4.34
N ASN A 182 -4.79 -21.35 -4.44
CA ASN A 182 -5.87 -21.65 -3.52
C ASN A 182 -6.81 -22.70 -4.14
N GLN A 183 -7.52 -23.44 -3.29
CA GLN A 183 -8.48 -24.46 -3.74
C GLN A 183 -9.57 -23.90 -4.67
N ASP A 184 -9.90 -22.61 -4.54
CA ASP A 184 -10.92 -21.92 -5.33
C ASP A 184 -10.49 -21.54 -6.75
N LYS A 185 -9.38 -22.11 -7.26
CA LYS A 185 -8.74 -21.72 -8.53
C LYS A 185 -8.32 -20.25 -8.58
N THR A 186 -8.20 -19.61 -7.41
CA THR A 186 -7.61 -18.29 -7.27
C THR A 186 -6.13 -18.44 -6.93
N ALA A 187 -5.33 -17.42 -7.25
CA ALA A 187 -3.91 -17.39 -6.90
C ALA A 187 -3.66 -16.22 -5.95
N THR A 188 -2.88 -16.43 -4.90
CA THR A 188 -2.46 -15.37 -3.99
C THR A 188 -1.00 -15.04 -4.27
N LEU A 189 -0.72 -13.80 -4.67
CA LEU A 189 0.64 -13.26 -4.67
C LEU A 189 1.01 -12.92 -3.23
N MET A 190 1.99 -13.60 -2.66
CA MET A 190 2.53 -13.32 -1.33
C MET A 190 3.87 -12.60 -1.48
N ILE A 191 4.07 -11.52 -0.75
CA ILE A 191 5.29 -10.74 -0.71
C ILE A 191 5.74 -10.64 0.74
N ASP A 192 6.86 -11.25 1.06
CA ASP A 192 7.44 -11.28 2.39
C ASP A 192 8.58 -10.25 2.49
N PHE A 193 8.59 -9.51 3.59
CA PHE A 193 9.68 -8.61 3.98
C PHE A 193 10.30 -9.13 5.27
N GLY A 194 11.63 -9.13 5.30
CA GLY A 194 12.40 -9.60 6.45
C GLY A 194 12.18 -8.76 7.70
N LYS A 195 12.50 -9.36 8.85
CA LYS A 195 12.49 -8.71 10.16
C LYS A 195 13.48 -7.54 10.23
N GLY A 196 13.17 -6.59 11.10
CA GLY A 196 14.04 -5.50 11.50
C GLY A 196 13.39 -4.66 12.59
N ASP A 197 14.18 -3.75 13.18
CA ASP A 197 13.64 -2.75 14.09
C ASP A 197 13.23 -1.53 13.27
N PHE A 198 11.93 -1.36 13.14
CA PHE A 198 11.33 -0.31 12.33
C PHE A 198 10.43 0.56 13.19
N ALA A 199 10.70 0.67 14.49
CA ALA A 199 9.96 1.56 15.39
C ALA A 199 9.72 2.89 14.67
N ALA A 200 8.48 3.38 14.72
CA ALA A 200 8.14 4.64 14.09
C ALA A 200 9.11 5.68 14.64
N SER A 201 10.07 6.08 13.83
CA SER A 201 10.96 7.19 14.13
C SER A 201 10.05 8.40 14.14
N THR A 202 9.44 8.68 15.29
CA THR A 202 8.89 9.98 15.61
C THR A 202 9.99 10.95 15.23
N GLU A 203 9.70 11.85 14.31
CA GLU A 203 10.62 12.83 13.74
C GLU A 203 11.13 13.84 14.80
N GLU A 204 11.71 13.36 15.90
CA GLU A 204 12.46 14.18 16.85
C GLU A 204 13.96 14.24 16.47
N ASP A 205 14.42 13.44 15.50
CA ASP A 205 15.81 13.45 15.01
C ASP A 205 16.05 14.38 13.82
N GLY A 206 15.10 15.29 13.52
CA GLY A 206 15.26 16.34 12.52
C GLY A 206 16.03 17.58 13.01
N VAL A 207 16.36 17.69 14.31
CA VAL A 207 16.98 18.89 14.89
C VAL A 207 18.43 18.67 15.36
N ARG A 208 18.97 17.44 15.31
CA ARG A 208 20.35 17.15 15.80
C ARG A 208 21.44 17.00 14.74
N ALA A 209 21.13 17.13 13.45
CA ALA A 209 22.14 17.03 12.39
C ALA A 209 22.58 18.38 11.77
N VAL A 210 22.52 19.48 12.52
CA VAL A 210 23.17 20.76 12.12
C VAL A 210 23.84 21.44 13.31
N LYS A 211 24.63 20.70 14.10
CA LYS A 211 25.55 21.32 15.06
C LYS A 211 26.82 20.49 15.27
N ALA A 212 27.60 20.36 14.19
CA ALA A 212 29.04 20.15 14.28
C ALA A 212 29.73 21.19 13.37
N THR A 213 30.03 22.36 13.96
CA THR A 213 31.29 23.11 13.84
C THR A 213 32.18 22.67 12.66
N ARG A 214 32.39 23.43 11.58
CA ARG A 214 32.83 24.83 11.43
C ARG A 214 33.92 25.27 12.40
N THR A 215 35.08 24.59 12.35
CA THR A 215 36.43 24.99 12.79
C THR A 215 37.36 23.99 12.07
N ASP A 216 38.43 24.25 11.34
CA ASP A 216 39.28 25.41 11.08
C ASP A 216 39.93 25.21 9.70
N ALA A 217 40.42 26.28 9.07
CA ALA A 217 41.22 26.19 7.87
C ALA A 217 42.65 25.72 8.22
N PRO A 218 43.37 25.09 7.27
CA PRO A 218 44.63 25.73 6.92
C PRO A 218 44.83 25.88 5.42
N LYS A 219 45.27 27.08 5.09
CA LYS A 219 45.74 27.59 3.81
C LYS A 219 47.21 27.21 3.64
N THR A 220 47.54 26.44 2.59
CA THR A 220 48.81 26.45 1.81
C THR A 220 48.74 25.25 0.86
N GLY A 221 48.61 25.41 -0.45
CA GLY A 221 49.66 25.95 -1.31
C GLY A 221 50.42 24.77 -1.95
N GLY A 222 49.81 24.14 -2.96
CA GLY A 222 50.42 23.04 -3.72
C GLY A 222 50.16 23.23 -5.21
N VAL A 223 51.18 23.73 -5.91
CA VAL A 223 51.22 23.94 -7.37
C VAL A 223 51.12 22.58 -8.08
N PRO A 224 50.26 22.42 -9.11
CA PRO A 224 50.30 21.22 -9.95
C PRO A 224 51.51 21.29 -10.90
N PRO A 225 52.35 20.24 -11.00
CA PRO A 225 53.34 20.16 -12.07
C PRO A 225 52.63 19.87 -13.41
N ALA A 226 52.87 20.76 -14.37
CA ALA A 226 52.52 20.56 -15.78
C ALA A 226 53.17 19.27 -16.29
N SER A 227 52.35 18.33 -16.77
CA SER A 227 52.83 17.14 -17.49
C SER A 227 52.57 17.35 -18.98
N SER A 228 53.67 17.30 -19.73
CA SER A 228 53.83 17.57 -21.15
C SER A 228 53.04 16.63 -22.09
N PRO A 229 52.64 17.09 -23.29
CA PRO A 229 52.17 16.21 -24.36
C PRO A 229 53.35 15.48 -25.03
N GLY A 230 53.25 14.15 -25.12
CA GLY A 230 54.20 13.31 -25.86
C GLY A 230 53.99 13.39 -27.39
N PRO A 231 55.03 13.13 -28.20
CA PRO A 231 54.96 13.17 -29.65
C PRO A 231 54.37 11.89 -30.24
N THR A 232 53.49 12.05 -31.24
CA THR A 232 52.97 11.01 -32.12
C THR A 232 54.05 10.49 -33.09
N PRO A 233 54.17 9.17 -33.30
CA PRO A 233 54.64 8.60 -34.55
C PRO A 233 53.52 8.49 -35.60
#